data_AF-A0AAE0HJA8-F1
#
_entry.id   AF-A0AAE0HJA8-F1
#
_cell.length_a   1.000
_cell.length_b   1.000
_cell.length_c   1.000
_cell.angle_alpha   90.00
_cell.angle_beta   90.00
_cell.angle_gamma   90.00
#
_symmetry.space_group_name_H-M   'P 1'
#
loop_
_entity.id
_entity.type
_entity.pdbx_description
1 polymer ?
#
loop_
_entity_poly.entity_id
_entity_poly.type
_entity_poly.pdbx_seq_one_letter_code
_entity_poly.pdbx_strand_id
1 'polypeptide(L)'
;MPPLLFENMLIANELRNEALPALERLAQNPSLRDRALARFGRDEPPPYVSSTEDEDEDEDEDEDEDDVMRYPASDRVGGDLLDEVQRHLDEPLNSDQTDEAASFLEGQSLWYSPGVRYDMELEPEVERVARWARTKASTDTREYLVQYGLAAKGRAGRERVNIIARRNIRRRWQKLGVWNPKWGIPNRTTNPQPNDDTYTWKWPWQHGEAAAEWRNGLGAMSLNSRHPSVRALRSRQGQRRSEHAPVLPHPGLEGDASASQAESFIISRPWFRFAVEVSEEVQRHRRLPEKIRLLHRNSAFGDVKELWKERGDWQEEWKDPRGGKEGKILIGWKWRHESPTPEPEELSGLEDLATFELTPSEVDALEAVPPPSPPTPRRPYSPGPWRWRFDSRPQEHPPKAEDTVEQSSAAGGGLFD
;
A
#
# COMPACT_ATOMS: atom_id res chain seq x y z
N MET A 1 42.83 27.36 -14.78
CA MET A 1 41.97 27.19 -15.98
C MET A 1 40.54 27.45 -15.55
N PRO A 2 39.74 28.25 -16.28
CA PRO A 2 38.51 28.81 -15.71
C PRO A 2 37.32 27.83 -15.84
N PRO A 3 36.65 27.45 -14.74
CA PRO A 3 35.47 26.56 -14.74
C PRO A 3 34.21 27.21 -15.35
N LEU A 4 34.21 28.52 -15.58
CA LEU A 4 33.04 29.29 -16.02
C LEU A 4 32.53 28.97 -17.45
N LEU A 5 33.32 28.32 -18.30
CA LEU A 5 32.87 28.00 -19.67
C LEU A 5 32.01 26.73 -19.73
N PHE A 6 32.22 25.78 -18.83
CA PHE A 6 31.45 24.53 -18.79
C PHE A 6 30.05 24.75 -18.21
N GLU A 7 29.94 25.54 -17.13
CA GLU A 7 28.65 25.91 -16.54
C GLU A 7 27.76 26.66 -17.53
N ASN A 8 28.33 27.59 -18.30
CA ASN A 8 27.56 28.34 -19.31
C ASN A 8 27.06 27.45 -20.45
N MET A 9 27.78 26.39 -20.83
CA MET A 9 27.31 25.43 -21.82
C MET A 9 26.22 24.51 -21.27
N LEU A 10 26.34 24.06 -20.01
CA LEU A 10 25.31 23.25 -19.33
C LEU A 10 24.01 24.03 -19.21
N ILE A 11 24.07 25.27 -18.70
CA ILE A 11 22.91 26.16 -18.56
C ILE A 11 22.27 26.46 -19.93
N ALA A 12 23.09 26.71 -20.96
CA ALA A 12 22.56 26.95 -22.31
C ALA A 12 21.89 25.70 -22.90
N ASN A 13 22.37 24.51 -22.56
CA ASN A 13 21.81 23.25 -23.05
C ASN A 13 20.50 22.90 -22.33
N GLU A 14 20.43 23.10 -21.01
CA GLU A 14 19.20 22.94 -20.23
C GLU A 14 18.11 23.93 -20.67
N LEU A 15 18.47 25.21 -20.84
CA LEU A 15 17.55 26.23 -21.35
C LEU A 15 16.96 25.83 -22.72
N ARG A 16 17.80 25.27 -23.60
CA ARG A 16 17.40 24.94 -24.96
C ARG A 16 16.61 23.65 -25.06
N ASN A 17 16.96 22.64 -24.25
CA ASN A 17 16.39 21.30 -24.36
C ASN A 17 15.19 21.07 -23.44
N GLU A 18 15.14 21.74 -22.29
CA GLU A 18 14.03 21.58 -21.34
C GLU A 18 13.13 22.81 -21.26
N ALA A 19 13.71 23.99 -21.02
CA ALA A 19 12.93 25.18 -20.72
C ALA A 19 12.14 25.70 -21.94
N LEU A 20 12.78 25.79 -23.11
CA LEU A 20 12.11 26.26 -24.33
C LEU A 20 10.96 25.34 -24.78
N PRO A 21 11.12 24.00 -24.85
CA PRO A 21 10.01 23.11 -25.17
C PRO A 21 8.90 23.12 -24.12
N ALA A 22 9.22 23.31 -22.84
CA ALA A 22 8.22 23.44 -21.79
C ALA A 22 7.40 24.73 -21.95
N LEU A 23 8.05 25.85 -22.28
CA LEU A 23 7.40 27.13 -22.57
C LEU A 23 6.54 27.08 -23.84
N GLU A 24 7.02 26.40 -24.87
CA GLU A 24 6.27 26.21 -26.12
C GLU A 24 5.02 25.35 -25.89
N ARG A 25 5.13 24.28 -25.08
CA ARG A 25 3.98 23.46 -24.64
C ARG A 25 2.96 24.26 -23.82
N LEU A 26 3.42 25.12 -22.92
CA LEU A 26 2.57 26.05 -22.17
C LEU A 26 1.87 27.05 -23.10
N ALA A 27 2.55 27.55 -24.12
CA ALA A 27 1.97 28.46 -25.11
C ALA A 27 0.91 27.78 -25.99
N GLN A 28 1.11 26.51 -26.34
CA GLN A 28 0.18 25.72 -27.16
C GLN A 28 -1.05 25.22 -26.40
N ASN A 29 -1.07 25.27 -25.05
CA ASN A 29 -2.20 24.83 -24.25
C ASN A 29 -2.80 25.99 -23.41
N PRO A 30 -3.86 26.67 -23.92
CA PRO A 30 -4.46 27.84 -23.26
C PRO A 30 -4.93 27.54 -21.83
N SER A 31 -5.42 26.33 -21.56
CA SER A 31 -5.94 25.97 -20.24
C SER A 31 -4.83 25.83 -19.18
N LEU A 32 -3.66 25.32 -19.55
CA LEU A 32 -2.48 25.27 -18.67
C LEU A 32 -1.89 26.67 -18.47
N ARG A 33 -1.85 27.48 -19.53
CA ARG A 33 -1.39 28.86 -19.47
C ARG A 33 -2.22 29.71 -18.52
N ASP A 34 -3.54 29.66 -18.63
CA ASP A 34 -4.44 30.46 -17.79
C ASP A 34 -4.37 30.02 -16.32
N ARG A 35 -4.20 28.72 -16.06
CA ARG A 35 -3.93 28.18 -14.71
C ARG A 35 -2.59 28.64 -14.15
N ALA A 36 -1.53 28.66 -14.95
CA ALA A 36 -0.20 29.11 -14.54
C ALA A 36 -0.18 30.63 -14.26
N LEU A 37 -0.86 31.43 -15.08
CA LEU A 37 -1.00 32.88 -14.89
C LEU A 37 -1.82 33.22 -13.64
N ALA A 38 -2.85 32.45 -13.33
CA ALA A 38 -3.64 32.61 -12.10
C ALA A 38 -2.78 32.45 -10.83
N ARG A 39 -1.64 31.75 -10.88
CA ARG A 39 -0.70 31.60 -9.75
C ARG A 39 0.06 32.89 -9.44
N PHE A 40 0.36 33.71 -10.44
CA PHE A 40 1.13 34.94 -10.29
C PHE A 40 0.26 36.17 -9.97
N GLY A 41 -1.06 36.03 -10.07
CA GLY A 41 -2.02 37.06 -9.64
C GLY A 41 -2.30 37.04 -8.12
N ARG A 42 -1.64 36.17 -7.35
CA ARG A 42 -1.68 36.19 -5.87
C ARG A 42 -0.36 36.78 -5.36
N ASP A 43 -0.44 38.01 -4.89
CA ASP A 43 0.66 38.76 -4.26
C ASP A 43 1.10 38.09 -2.95
N GLU A 44 2.01 37.13 -3.03
CA GLU A 44 3.22 37.04 -2.18
C GLU A 44 3.94 35.70 -2.47
N PRO A 45 5.20 35.72 -2.95
CA PRO A 45 5.97 34.50 -3.05
C PRO A 45 6.28 33.96 -1.64
N PRO A 46 6.24 32.63 -1.42
CA PRO A 46 6.62 32.06 -0.14
C PRO A 46 8.11 32.37 0.16
N PRO A 47 8.47 32.55 1.45
CA PRO A 47 9.83 32.90 1.85
C PRO A 47 10.82 31.79 1.44
N TYR A 48 11.90 32.21 0.77
CA TYR A 48 12.98 31.33 0.35
C TYR A 48 13.75 30.85 1.59
N VAL A 49 13.91 29.53 1.74
CA VAL A 49 14.81 28.93 2.73
C VAL A 49 15.90 28.18 1.96
N SER A 50 17.15 28.59 2.17
CA SER A 50 18.34 27.98 1.57
C SER A 50 18.78 26.81 2.44
N SER A 51 18.65 25.58 1.95
CA SER A 51 19.27 24.39 2.58
C SER A 51 20.54 24.03 1.82
N THR A 52 21.67 24.28 2.47
CA THR A 52 22.98 23.68 2.21
C THR A 52 23.20 22.63 3.30
N GLU A 53 23.40 21.36 2.93
CA GLU A 53 24.02 20.26 3.71
C GLU A 53 23.80 18.98 2.87
N ASP A 54 24.79 18.57 2.07
CA ASP A 54 25.90 17.65 2.41
C ASP A 54 25.40 16.18 2.49
N GLU A 55 25.56 15.48 1.37
CA GLU A 55 25.29 14.04 1.17
C GLU A 55 26.58 13.25 1.47
N ASP A 56 26.55 12.43 2.52
CA ASP A 56 27.49 11.32 2.73
C ASP A 56 26.78 10.02 2.27
N GLU A 57 27.29 9.44 1.19
CA GLU A 57 26.88 8.19 0.57
C GLU A 57 27.55 6.99 1.26
N ASP A 58 26.77 6.06 1.81
CA ASP A 58 27.23 4.71 2.16
C ASP A 58 26.52 3.69 1.24
N GLU A 59 27.30 3.10 0.34
CA GLU A 59 26.95 2.01 -0.57
C GLU A 59 27.03 0.66 0.18
N ASP A 60 25.91 -0.03 0.34
CA ASP A 60 25.89 -1.46 0.67
C ASP A 60 25.23 -2.23 -0.49
N GLU A 61 26.11 -2.82 -1.32
CA GLU A 61 25.80 -3.78 -2.38
C GLU A 61 25.51 -5.16 -1.76
N ASP A 62 24.24 -5.57 -1.71
CA ASP A 62 23.87 -6.97 -1.49
C ASP A 62 23.31 -7.56 -2.79
N GLU A 63 24.21 -8.21 -3.53
CA GLU A 63 23.93 -9.10 -4.67
C GLU A 63 23.30 -10.41 -4.17
N ASP A 64 21.99 -10.58 -4.39
CA ASP A 64 21.35 -11.90 -4.33
C ASP A 64 20.79 -12.27 -5.71
N GLU A 65 21.62 -13.01 -6.46
CA GLU A 65 21.30 -13.67 -7.73
C GLU A 65 20.26 -14.79 -7.53
N ASP A 66 18.98 -14.48 -7.65
CA ASP A 66 17.96 -15.51 -7.89
C ASP A 66 17.89 -15.86 -9.38
N ASP A 67 18.28 -17.10 -9.67
CA ASP A 67 18.09 -17.92 -10.87
C ASP A 67 16.86 -17.55 -11.74
N VAL A 68 17.03 -16.52 -12.57
CA VAL A 68 16.08 -16.14 -13.61
C VAL A 68 16.30 -17.09 -14.78
N MET A 69 15.28 -17.89 -15.09
CA MET A 69 15.13 -18.61 -16.36
C MET A 69 15.47 -17.68 -17.54
N ARG A 70 16.74 -17.67 -17.94
CA ARG A 70 17.23 -17.01 -19.16
C ARG A 70 16.65 -17.78 -20.32
N TYR A 71 15.51 -17.32 -20.83
CA TYR A 71 15.04 -17.74 -22.15
C TYR A 71 16.14 -17.39 -23.18
N PRO A 72 16.74 -18.40 -23.84
CA PRO A 72 17.77 -18.13 -24.82
C PRO A 72 17.11 -17.50 -26.08
N ALA A 73 17.73 -16.42 -26.56
CA ALA A 73 17.42 -15.64 -27.77
C ALA A 73 16.44 -14.46 -27.62
N SER A 74 16.85 -13.41 -26.90
CA SER A 74 16.23 -12.06 -26.99
C SER A 74 17.10 -11.02 -27.73
N ASP A 75 18.36 -11.31 -28.08
CA ASP A 75 19.29 -10.35 -28.74
C ASP A 75 18.90 -9.90 -30.16
N ARG A 76 17.80 -10.42 -30.72
CA ARG A 76 17.29 -10.04 -32.05
C ARG A 76 15.85 -9.55 -32.06
N VAL A 77 15.22 -9.45 -30.90
CA VAL A 77 13.95 -8.74 -30.76
C VAL A 77 14.32 -7.25 -30.63
N GLY A 78 14.51 -6.63 -31.80
CA GLY A 78 15.21 -5.37 -32.00
C GLY A 78 14.59 -4.16 -31.29
N GLY A 79 15.40 -3.10 -31.18
CA GLY A 79 15.00 -1.80 -30.62
C GLY A 79 13.66 -1.30 -31.15
N ASP A 80 13.30 -1.61 -32.39
CA ASP A 80 12.00 -1.33 -32.98
C ASP A 80 10.81 -1.83 -32.14
N LEU A 81 10.91 -3.01 -31.50
CA LEU A 81 9.85 -3.53 -30.63
C LEU A 81 9.77 -2.74 -29.32
N LEU A 82 10.91 -2.39 -28.73
CA LEU A 82 10.96 -1.59 -27.51
C LEU A 82 10.40 -0.19 -27.75
N ASP A 83 10.75 0.42 -28.89
CA ASP A 83 10.21 1.71 -29.31
C ASP A 83 8.70 1.64 -29.56
N GLU A 84 8.21 0.54 -30.14
CA GLU A 84 6.77 0.31 -30.33
C GLU A 84 6.03 0.15 -28.99
N VAL A 85 6.59 -0.63 -28.05
CA VAL A 85 6.04 -0.79 -26.70
C VAL A 85 5.99 0.55 -25.98
N GLN A 86 7.10 1.28 -25.98
CA GLN A 86 7.20 2.58 -25.33
C GLN A 86 6.19 3.56 -25.93
N ARG A 87 6.05 3.59 -27.26
CA ARG A 87 5.04 4.40 -27.96
C ARG A 87 3.61 4.08 -27.50
N HIS A 88 3.27 2.81 -27.31
CA HIS A 88 1.95 2.39 -26.82
C HIS A 88 1.71 2.75 -25.35
N LEU A 89 2.74 2.65 -24.52
CA LEU A 89 2.69 3.02 -23.11
C LEU A 89 2.56 4.54 -22.95
N ASP A 90 3.24 5.34 -23.79
CA ASP A 90 3.24 6.80 -23.69
C ASP A 90 1.97 7.48 -24.22
N GLU A 91 1.22 6.83 -25.10
CA GLU A 91 -0.01 7.39 -25.69
C GLU A 91 -1.07 7.69 -24.60
N PRO A 92 -1.69 8.87 -24.55
CA PRO A 92 -2.70 9.17 -23.52
C PRO A 92 -3.87 8.19 -23.47
N LEU A 93 -4.53 8.03 -22.31
CA LEU A 93 -5.75 7.23 -22.22
C LEU A 93 -6.89 7.87 -23.02
N ASN A 94 -7.64 7.04 -23.75
CA ASN A 94 -8.89 7.45 -24.37
C ASN A 94 -10.03 7.46 -23.32
N SER A 95 -11.23 7.92 -23.70
CA SER A 95 -12.37 8.03 -22.78
C SER A 95 -12.77 6.68 -22.17
N ASP A 96 -12.86 5.64 -23.00
CA ASP A 96 -13.29 4.30 -22.56
C ASP A 96 -12.27 3.70 -21.58
N GLN A 97 -10.97 3.83 -21.86
CA GLN A 97 -9.90 3.41 -20.98
C GLN A 97 -9.89 4.21 -19.66
N THR A 98 -10.25 5.49 -19.71
CA THR A 98 -10.36 6.33 -18.50
C THR A 98 -11.51 5.83 -17.61
N ASP A 99 -12.66 5.48 -18.20
CA ASP A 99 -13.79 4.91 -17.47
C ASP A 99 -13.47 3.49 -16.96
N GLU A 100 -12.72 2.66 -17.71
CA GLU A 100 -12.21 1.37 -17.25
C GLU A 100 -11.20 1.51 -16.10
N ALA A 101 -10.28 2.47 -16.17
CA ALA A 101 -9.35 2.79 -15.10
C ALA A 101 -10.10 3.21 -13.84
N ALA A 102 -11.17 4.00 -13.98
CA ALA A 102 -12.00 4.42 -12.84
C ALA A 102 -12.75 3.22 -12.24
N SER A 103 -13.28 2.34 -13.09
CA SER A 103 -13.91 1.09 -12.65
C SER A 103 -12.92 0.16 -11.96
N PHE A 104 -11.65 0.13 -12.37
CA PHE A 104 -10.61 -0.66 -11.71
C PHE A 104 -10.27 -0.08 -10.33
N LEU A 105 -10.00 1.23 -10.28
CA LEU A 105 -9.61 1.97 -9.08
C LEU A 105 -10.66 1.82 -7.95
N GLU A 106 -11.95 1.84 -8.30
CA GLU A 106 -13.04 1.63 -7.34
C GLU A 106 -13.45 0.17 -7.18
N GLY A 107 -13.62 -0.58 -8.27
CA GLY A 107 -14.23 -1.90 -8.21
C GLY A 107 -13.33 -2.98 -7.59
N GLN A 108 -12.03 -2.98 -7.92
CA GLN A 108 -11.12 -4.03 -7.46
C GLN A 108 -10.37 -3.66 -6.19
N SER A 109 -10.09 -2.37 -6.02
CA SER A 109 -9.19 -1.93 -4.96
C SER A 109 -9.83 -0.94 -4.00
N LEU A 110 -10.99 -0.35 -4.33
CA LEU A 110 -11.74 0.58 -3.48
C LEU A 110 -10.83 1.65 -2.86
N TRP A 111 -9.91 2.22 -3.65
CA TRP A 111 -8.85 3.08 -3.11
C TRP A 111 -9.39 4.32 -2.40
N TYR A 112 -10.52 4.88 -2.83
CA TYR A 112 -11.13 6.01 -2.13
C TYR A 112 -11.83 5.61 -0.81
N SER A 113 -11.97 4.31 -0.51
CA SER A 113 -12.62 3.84 0.72
C SER A 113 -11.74 4.08 1.95
N PRO A 114 -12.26 4.77 2.99
CA PRO A 114 -11.53 4.92 4.25
C PRO A 114 -11.28 3.57 4.93
N GLY A 115 -12.18 2.60 4.78
CA GLY A 115 -12.02 1.27 5.36
C GLY A 115 -10.81 0.53 4.80
N VAL A 116 -10.69 0.49 3.47
CA VAL A 116 -9.55 -0.14 2.80
C VAL A 116 -8.25 0.56 3.16
N ARG A 117 -8.23 1.89 3.15
CA ARG A 117 -7.05 2.65 3.57
C ARG A 117 -6.67 2.36 5.02
N TYR A 118 -7.65 2.27 5.92
CA TYR A 118 -7.43 1.93 7.32
C TYR A 118 -6.85 0.52 7.46
N ASP A 119 -7.39 -0.46 6.74
CA ASP A 119 -6.92 -1.85 6.79
C ASP A 119 -5.48 -2.00 6.27
N MET A 120 -5.10 -1.22 5.25
CA MET A 120 -3.70 -1.15 4.79
C MET A 120 -2.74 -0.60 5.85
N GLU A 121 -3.19 0.33 6.69
CA GLU A 121 -2.38 0.85 7.82
C GLU A 121 -2.42 -0.03 9.06
N LEU A 122 -3.53 -0.75 9.28
CA LEU A 122 -3.72 -1.57 10.47
C LEU A 122 -2.70 -2.69 10.56
N GLU A 123 -2.46 -3.41 9.46
CA GLU A 123 -1.53 -4.53 9.43
C GLU A 123 -0.08 -4.15 9.85
N PRO A 124 0.57 -3.14 9.22
CA PRO A 124 1.88 -2.64 9.67
C PRO A 124 1.85 -2.14 11.11
N GLU A 125 0.79 -1.45 11.52
CA GLU A 125 0.71 -0.86 12.84
C GLU A 125 0.59 -1.95 13.94
N VAL A 126 -0.20 -2.99 13.68
CA VAL A 126 -0.31 -4.18 14.55
C VAL A 126 1.04 -4.85 14.70
N GLU A 127 1.77 -5.05 13.60
CA GLU A 127 3.11 -5.64 13.64
C GLU A 127 4.11 -4.74 14.37
N ARG A 128 4.05 -3.42 14.16
CA ARG A 128 4.87 -2.42 14.86
C ARG A 128 4.67 -2.50 16.37
N VAL A 129 3.41 -2.50 16.82
CA VAL A 129 3.05 -2.62 18.24
C VAL A 129 3.46 -3.99 18.79
N ALA A 130 3.21 -5.08 18.08
CA ALA A 130 3.57 -6.43 18.50
C ALA A 130 5.08 -6.63 18.62
N ARG A 131 5.86 -6.11 17.67
CA ARG A 131 7.32 -6.15 17.68
C ARG A 131 7.86 -5.37 18.86
N TRP A 132 7.41 -4.13 19.06
CA TRP A 132 7.78 -3.33 20.22
C TRP A 132 7.45 -4.03 21.54
N ALA A 133 6.26 -4.64 21.65
CA ALA A 133 5.84 -5.37 22.84
C ALA A 133 6.75 -6.56 23.16
N ARG A 134 7.31 -7.23 22.14
CA ARG A 134 8.22 -8.36 22.32
C ARG A 134 9.64 -7.92 22.70
N THR A 135 10.13 -6.83 22.11
CA THR A 135 11.55 -6.47 22.16
C THR A 135 11.89 -5.37 23.15
N LYS A 136 10.96 -4.42 23.38
CA LYS A 136 11.24 -3.18 24.13
C LYS A 136 10.35 -2.98 25.36
N ALA A 137 9.14 -3.56 25.38
CA ALA A 137 8.21 -3.36 26.50
C ALA A 137 8.68 -4.01 27.80
N SER A 138 8.20 -3.47 28.93
CA SER A 138 8.36 -4.08 30.26
C SER A 138 7.77 -5.50 30.29
N THR A 139 8.20 -6.32 31.26
CA THR A 139 7.69 -7.69 31.41
C THR A 139 6.16 -7.71 31.52
N ASP A 140 5.58 -6.82 32.32
CA ASP A 140 4.13 -6.75 32.55
C ASP A 140 3.39 -6.36 31.27
N THR A 141 3.85 -5.33 30.56
CA THR A 141 3.24 -4.90 29.29
C THR A 141 3.39 -5.96 28.21
N ARG A 142 4.53 -6.65 28.15
CA ARG A 142 4.74 -7.77 27.24
C ARG A 142 3.79 -8.93 27.56
N GLU A 143 3.61 -9.29 28.83
CA GLU A 143 2.68 -10.35 29.22
C GLU A 143 1.22 -9.96 28.91
N TYR A 144 0.86 -8.69 29.12
CA TYR A 144 -0.45 -8.15 28.80
C TYR A 144 -0.77 -8.22 27.30
N LEU A 145 0.19 -7.82 26.44
CA LEU A 145 0.00 -7.71 24.99
C LEU A 145 0.31 -8.99 24.20
N VAL A 146 1.37 -9.73 24.56
CA VAL A 146 1.92 -10.81 23.72
C VAL A 146 1.35 -12.19 24.07
N GLN A 147 0.56 -12.32 25.16
CA GLN A 147 -0.09 -13.56 25.65
C GLN A 147 0.21 -14.85 24.88
N TYR A 148 1.29 -15.53 25.27
CA TYR A 148 1.68 -16.82 24.73
C TYR A 148 0.77 -17.94 25.28
N GLY A 149 0.28 -18.85 24.42
CA GLY A 149 -0.48 -20.03 24.85
C GLY A 149 -1.48 -20.57 23.83
N LEU A 150 -2.40 -21.44 24.30
CA LEU A 150 -3.51 -22.02 23.52
C LEU A 150 -4.25 -20.95 22.68
N ALA A 151 -4.90 -21.36 21.59
CA ALA A 151 -5.57 -20.45 20.64
C ALA A 151 -6.44 -19.36 21.29
N ALA A 152 -7.09 -19.63 22.44
CA ALA A 152 -7.85 -18.64 23.19
C ALA A 152 -7.00 -17.54 23.86
N LYS A 153 -5.80 -17.86 24.39
CA LYS A 153 -4.87 -16.89 25.02
C LYS A 153 -4.24 -15.96 23.98
N GLY A 154 -3.86 -16.51 22.82
CA GLY A 154 -3.34 -15.71 21.70
C GLY A 154 -4.35 -14.71 21.12
N ARG A 155 -5.67 -15.00 21.23
CA ARG A 155 -6.73 -14.10 20.75
C ARG A 155 -6.82 -12.81 21.58
N ALA A 156 -6.81 -12.92 22.90
CA ALA A 156 -6.94 -11.76 23.78
C ALA A 156 -5.75 -10.79 23.65
N GLY A 157 -4.52 -11.31 23.51
CA GLY A 157 -3.34 -10.48 23.19
C GLY A 157 -3.49 -9.75 21.84
N ARG A 158 -3.93 -10.48 20.80
CA ARG A 158 -4.15 -9.90 19.46
C ARG A 158 -5.20 -8.78 19.46
N GLU A 159 -6.29 -8.95 20.20
CA GLU A 159 -7.32 -7.90 20.32
C GLU A 159 -6.79 -6.63 20.98
N ARG A 160 -6.00 -6.75 22.05
CA ARG A 160 -5.36 -5.58 22.68
C ARG A 160 -4.42 -4.85 21.73
N VAL A 161 -3.59 -5.60 21.01
CA VAL A 161 -2.69 -5.03 20.00
C VAL A 161 -3.49 -4.33 18.91
N ASN A 162 -4.58 -4.93 18.43
CA ASN A 162 -5.46 -4.30 17.44
C ASN A 162 -6.08 -2.99 17.95
N ILE A 163 -6.54 -2.93 19.20
CA ILE A 163 -7.13 -1.71 19.78
C ILE A 163 -6.07 -0.60 19.90
N ILE A 164 -4.85 -0.95 20.31
CA ILE A 164 -3.74 0.01 20.40
C ILE A 164 -3.34 0.51 19.01
N ALA A 165 -3.23 -0.38 18.02
CA ALA A 165 -2.93 -0.02 16.64
C ALA A 165 -4.01 0.93 16.07
N ARG A 166 -5.29 0.60 16.30
CA ARG A 166 -6.44 1.44 15.94
C ARG A 166 -6.34 2.83 16.56
N ARG A 167 -5.95 2.93 17.84
CA ARG A 167 -5.76 4.22 18.53
C ARG A 167 -4.65 5.05 17.87
N ASN A 168 -3.52 4.44 17.52
CA ASN A 168 -2.42 5.15 16.85
C ASN A 168 -2.85 5.68 15.46
N ILE A 169 -3.55 4.85 14.67
CA ILE A 169 -4.12 5.27 13.38
C ILE A 169 -5.12 6.40 13.58
N ARG A 170 -6.04 6.27 14.55
CA ARG A 170 -7.01 7.31 14.89
C ARG A 170 -6.32 8.64 15.16
N ARG A 171 -5.30 8.69 16.02
CA ARG A 171 -4.64 9.97 16.36
C ARG A 171 -3.97 10.60 15.14
N ARG A 172 -3.30 9.80 14.30
CA ARG A 172 -2.76 10.28 13.01
C ARG A 172 -3.85 10.86 12.11
N TRP A 173 -4.94 10.14 11.92
CA TRP A 173 -6.04 10.56 11.04
C TRP A 173 -6.84 11.74 11.63
N GLN A 174 -6.91 11.87 12.95
CA GLN A 174 -7.48 13.03 13.63
C GLN A 174 -6.63 14.28 13.41
N LYS A 175 -5.30 14.18 13.51
CA LYS A 175 -4.37 15.27 13.19
C LYS A 175 -4.49 15.73 11.73
N LEU A 176 -4.81 14.81 10.82
CA LEU A 176 -5.07 15.11 9.41
C LEU A 176 -6.48 15.68 9.15
N GLY A 177 -7.39 15.65 10.14
CA GLY A 177 -8.78 16.07 9.99
C GLY A 177 -9.67 15.09 9.21
N VAL A 178 -9.20 13.86 8.95
CA VAL A 178 -9.94 12.86 8.15
C VAL A 178 -10.67 11.80 8.98
N TRP A 179 -10.42 11.76 10.29
CA TRP A 179 -11.03 10.78 11.18
C TRP A 179 -12.53 10.99 11.38
N ASN A 180 -13.31 9.92 11.24
CA ASN A 180 -14.74 9.94 11.57
C ASN A 180 -14.99 9.34 12.98
N PRO A 181 -15.54 10.11 13.94
CA PRO A 181 -15.82 9.59 15.28
C PRO A 181 -16.87 8.47 15.30
N LYS A 182 -17.64 8.27 14.21
CA LYS A 182 -18.63 7.19 14.09
C LYS A 182 -18.01 5.84 13.76
N TRP A 183 -16.75 5.78 13.31
CA TRP A 183 -16.07 4.53 13.00
C TRP A 183 -15.79 3.74 14.28
N GLY A 184 -16.14 2.46 14.25
CA GLY A 184 -16.02 1.56 15.39
C GLY A 184 -14.59 1.07 15.63
N ILE A 185 -14.49 -0.10 16.24
CA ILE A 185 -13.25 -0.81 16.52
C ILE A 185 -13.31 -2.11 15.71
N PRO A 186 -12.62 -2.18 14.56
CA PRO A 186 -12.63 -3.38 13.73
C PRO A 186 -12.09 -4.61 14.46
N ASN A 187 -12.51 -5.79 13.99
CA ASN A 187 -12.02 -7.08 14.48
C ASN A 187 -12.28 -7.37 15.98
N ARG A 188 -13.27 -6.72 16.60
CA ARG A 188 -13.77 -7.12 17.93
C ARG A 188 -14.49 -8.47 17.82
N THR A 189 -14.04 -9.47 18.58
CA THR A 189 -14.76 -10.75 18.66
C THR A 189 -15.88 -10.70 19.69
N THR A 190 -15.67 -9.95 20.77
CA THR A 190 -16.65 -9.76 21.85
C THR A 190 -17.53 -8.56 21.52
N ASN A 191 -18.84 -8.79 21.37
CA ASN A 191 -19.85 -7.76 21.11
C ASN A 191 -19.57 -6.88 19.86
N PRO A 192 -19.46 -7.48 18.65
CA PRO A 192 -19.24 -6.72 17.43
C PRO A 192 -20.39 -5.74 17.19
N GLN A 193 -20.05 -4.51 16.80
CA GLN A 193 -21.01 -3.46 16.47
C GLN A 193 -21.08 -3.26 14.96
N PRO A 194 -22.22 -2.81 14.41
CA PRO A 194 -22.36 -2.59 12.97
C PRO A 194 -21.32 -1.62 12.39
N ASN A 195 -20.86 -0.65 13.17
CA ASN A 195 -19.85 0.32 12.74
C ASN A 195 -18.40 -0.20 12.85
N ASP A 196 -18.19 -1.46 13.25
CA ASP A 196 -16.87 -2.10 13.23
C ASP A 196 -16.48 -2.62 11.84
N ASP A 197 -17.44 -2.75 10.93
CA ASP A 197 -17.20 -3.19 9.56
C ASP A 197 -16.57 -2.07 8.73
N THR A 198 -15.27 -2.17 8.47
CA THR A 198 -14.47 -1.20 7.71
C THR A 198 -15.01 -0.99 6.31
N TYR A 199 -15.60 -2.01 5.67
CA TYR A 199 -16.16 -1.89 4.32
C TYR A 199 -17.37 -0.97 4.24
N THR A 200 -18.02 -0.69 5.37
CA THR A 200 -19.15 0.24 5.46
C THR A 200 -18.73 1.66 5.81
N TRP A 201 -17.45 1.88 6.12
CA TRP A 201 -16.95 3.17 6.55
C TRP A 201 -17.00 4.18 5.41
N LYS A 202 -17.35 5.41 5.80
CA LYS A 202 -17.44 6.58 4.92
C LYS A 202 -16.68 7.75 5.55
N TRP A 203 -16.00 8.56 4.73
CA TRP A 203 -15.35 9.78 5.21
C TRP A 203 -16.37 10.72 5.87
N PRO A 204 -15.94 11.58 6.81
CA PRO A 204 -16.85 12.50 7.52
C PRO A 204 -17.68 13.41 6.61
N TRP A 205 -17.16 13.79 5.44
CA TRP A 205 -17.85 14.62 4.45
C TRP A 205 -18.74 13.83 3.48
N GLN A 206 -18.72 12.50 3.55
CA GLN A 206 -19.58 11.62 2.75
C GLN A 206 -20.94 11.44 3.43
N HIS A 207 -21.68 12.53 3.63
CA HIS A 207 -23.02 12.51 4.24
C HIS A 207 -24.06 13.17 3.32
N GLY A 208 -25.33 12.81 3.48
CA GLY A 208 -26.44 13.36 2.69
C GLY A 208 -26.56 12.82 1.26
N GLU A 209 -27.12 13.62 0.36
CA GLU A 209 -27.35 13.25 -1.06
C GLU A 209 -26.04 12.92 -1.79
N ALA A 210 -24.94 13.61 -1.47
CA ALA A 210 -23.61 13.33 -2.01
C ALA A 210 -23.13 11.89 -1.74
N ALA A 211 -23.49 11.31 -0.60
CA ALA A 211 -23.13 9.94 -0.23
C ALA A 211 -24.10 8.87 -0.74
N ALA A 212 -25.31 9.28 -1.13
CA ALA A 212 -26.33 8.40 -1.71
C ALA A 212 -26.06 8.12 -3.19
N GLU A 213 -25.30 8.99 -3.86
CA GLU A 213 -24.85 8.84 -5.25
C GLU A 213 -23.69 7.84 -5.41
N TRP A 214 -22.91 7.57 -4.35
CA TRP A 214 -21.73 6.69 -4.39
C TRP A 214 -22.06 5.24 -4.03
N ARG A 215 -23.15 4.69 -4.57
CA ARG A 215 -23.52 3.30 -4.28
C ARG A 215 -22.51 2.33 -4.88
N ASN A 216 -22.08 1.39 -4.05
CA ASN A 216 -21.30 0.20 -4.38
C ASN A 216 -22.12 -0.73 -5.29
N GLY A 217 -22.22 -0.39 -6.57
CA GLY A 217 -22.72 -1.28 -7.61
C GLY A 217 -21.70 -1.27 -8.74
N LEU A 218 -21.11 -2.44 -9.04
CA LEU A 218 -20.08 -2.64 -10.06
C LEU A 218 -20.43 -2.04 -11.45
N GLY A 219 -21.72 -1.82 -11.76
CA GLY A 219 -22.18 -1.21 -13.02
C GLY A 219 -22.62 0.25 -12.96
N ALA A 220 -22.71 0.87 -11.78
CA ALA A 220 -23.27 2.23 -11.62
C ALA A 220 -22.20 3.33 -11.53
N MET A 221 -20.92 2.99 -11.34
CA MET A 221 -19.88 3.99 -11.03
C MET A 221 -19.20 4.63 -12.24
N SER A 222 -19.04 3.92 -13.38
CA SER A 222 -18.64 4.59 -14.63
C SER A 222 -19.66 5.67 -15.05
N LEU A 223 -20.91 5.52 -14.61
CA LEU A 223 -21.98 6.50 -14.79
C LEU A 223 -21.93 7.65 -13.76
N ASN A 224 -21.22 7.49 -12.64
CA ASN A 224 -21.10 8.54 -11.63
C ASN A 224 -19.89 9.45 -11.92
N SER A 225 -20.11 10.40 -12.84
CA SER A 225 -19.16 11.47 -13.17
C SER A 225 -18.68 12.31 -11.99
N ARG A 226 -19.39 12.28 -10.85
CA ARG A 226 -19.05 13.05 -9.64
C ARG A 226 -18.17 12.28 -8.66
N HIS A 227 -17.96 10.97 -8.85
CA HIS A 227 -17.11 10.19 -7.95
C HIS A 227 -15.68 10.77 -7.94
N PRO A 228 -15.03 10.96 -6.76
CA PRO A 228 -13.68 11.53 -6.67
C PRO A 228 -12.65 10.84 -7.57
N SER A 229 -12.70 9.51 -7.66
CA SER A 229 -11.82 8.70 -8.52
C SER A 229 -12.03 8.94 -10.01
N VAL A 230 -13.30 9.05 -10.45
CA VAL A 230 -13.64 9.38 -11.84
C VAL A 230 -13.15 10.79 -12.18
N ARG A 231 -13.37 11.77 -11.29
CA ARG A 231 -12.88 13.14 -11.48
C ARG A 231 -11.35 13.22 -11.49
N ALA A 232 -10.67 12.47 -10.63
CA ALA A 232 -9.21 12.43 -10.58
C ALA A 232 -8.62 11.91 -11.89
N LEU A 233 -9.17 10.82 -12.43
CA LEU A 233 -8.75 10.26 -13.73
C LEU A 233 -9.11 11.18 -14.91
N ARG A 234 -10.34 11.72 -14.94
CA ARG A 234 -10.74 12.68 -16.00
C ARG A 234 -9.91 13.95 -15.99
N SER A 235 -9.45 14.41 -14.83
CA SER A 235 -8.54 15.56 -14.74
C SER A 235 -7.17 15.30 -15.38
N ARG A 236 -6.83 14.04 -15.62
CA ARG A 236 -5.60 13.56 -16.27
C ARG A 236 -5.83 13.07 -17.69
N GLN A 237 -7.06 13.16 -18.20
CA GLN A 237 -7.37 12.77 -19.57
C GLN A 237 -6.50 13.56 -20.56
N GLY A 238 -5.89 12.85 -21.51
CA GLY A 238 -4.96 13.45 -22.48
C GLY A 238 -3.51 13.57 -22.00
N GLN A 239 -3.19 13.23 -20.74
CA GLN A 239 -1.81 13.19 -20.25
C GLN A 239 -1.07 11.93 -20.73
N ARG A 240 0.18 12.11 -21.14
CA ARG A 240 1.11 11.02 -21.44
C ARG A 240 1.64 10.37 -20.17
N ARG A 241 2.24 9.18 -20.29
CA ARG A 241 2.79 8.41 -19.16
C ARG A 241 3.79 9.21 -18.31
N SER A 242 4.71 9.94 -18.94
CA SER A 242 5.71 10.77 -18.27
C SER A 242 5.21 12.15 -17.86
N GLU A 243 4.00 12.55 -18.26
CA GLU A 243 3.44 13.86 -17.92
C GLU A 243 2.87 13.82 -16.50
N HIS A 244 3.52 14.55 -15.61
CA HIS A 244 3.08 14.73 -14.24
C HIS A 244 2.57 16.15 -14.01
N ALA A 245 1.38 16.28 -13.42
CA ALA A 245 0.89 17.57 -12.94
C ALA A 245 1.25 17.69 -11.46
N PRO A 246 2.14 18.63 -11.08
CA PRO A 246 2.55 18.78 -9.69
C PRO A 246 1.32 18.98 -8.81
N VAL A 247 1.24 18.18 -7.77
CA VAL A 247 0.14 18.21 -6.82
C VAL A 247 0.43 19.30 -5.79
N LEU A 248 -0.51 20.22 -5.62
CA LEU A 248 -0.35 21.25 -4.60
C LEU A 248 -0.38 20.61 -3.21
N PRO A 249 0.62 20.90 -2.36
CA PRO A 249 0.64 20.37 -1.02
C PRO A 249 -0.55 20.88 -0.20
N HIS A 250 -1.12 20.01 0.61
CA HIS A 250 -2.17 20.34 1.57
C HIS A 250 -1.76 19.78 2.94
N PRO A 251 -1.44 20.62 3.94
CA PRO A 251 -0.87 20.19 5.21
C PRO A 251 -1.85 19.38 6.08
N GLY A 252 -3.16 19.59 5.91
CA GLY A 252 -4.23 18.91 6.63
C GLY A 252 -5.60 19.51 6.28
N LEU A 253 -6.66 18.91 6.82
CA LEU A 253 -8.01 19.48 6.74
C LEU A 253 -8.32 20.29 7.99
N GLU A 254 -8.76 21.53 7.78
CA GLU A 254 -9.31 22.38 8.83
C GLU A 254 -10.71 21.89 9.23
N GLY A 255 -11.13 22.21 10.47
CA GLY A 255 -12.39 21.71 11.03
C GLY A 255 -13.65 22.21 10.31
N ASP A 256 -13.54 23.28 9.54
CA ASP A 256 -14.59 23.91 8.72
C ASP A 256 -14.42 23.63 7.22
N ALA A 257 -13.53 22.71 6.84
CA ALA A 257 -13.31 22.35 5.45
C ALA A 257 -14.61 21.88 4.77
N SER A 258 -14.91 22.46 3.61
CA SER A 258 -16.00 22.00 2.75
C SER A 258 -15.76 20.56 2.25
N ALA A 259 -16.83 19.86 1.89
CA ALA A 259 -16.73 18.52 1.31
C ALA A 259 -15.80 18.49 0.08
N SER A 260 -15.85 19.51 -0.78
CA SER A 260 -14.95 19.63 -1.93
C SER A 260 -13.49 19.80 -1.54
N GLN A 261 -13.18 20.60 -0.50
CA GLN A 261 -11.81 20.74 0.00
C GLN A 261 -11.30 19.42 0.60
N ALA A 262 -12.16 18.71 1.34
CA ALA A 262 -11.85 17.41 1.91
C ALA A 262 -11.62 16.33 0.84
N GLU A 263 -12.41 16.32 -0.22
CA GLU A 263 -12.20 15.47 -1.38
C GLU A 263 -10.88 15.82 -2.09
N SER A 264 -10.63 17.10 -2.36
CA SER A 264 -9.38 17.59 -2.95
C SER A 264 -8.17 17.18 -2.12
N PHE A 265 -8.28 17.21 -0.79
CA PHE A 265 -7.24 16.74 0.11
C PHE A 265 -6.94 15.27 -0.11
N ILE A 266 -7.94 14.37 -0.09
CA ILE A 266 -7.71 12.93 -0.31
C ILE A 266 -7.11 12.65 -1.69
N ILE A 267 -7.66 13.22 -2.75
CA ILE A 267 -7.16 12.96 -4.12
C ILE A 267 -5.78 13.55 -4.38
N SER A 268 -5.33 14.48 -3.51
CA SER A 268 -3.97 15.03 -3.55
C SER A 268 -2.95 14.18 -2.82
N ARG A 269 -3.35 13.19 -2.00
CA ARG A 269 -2.39 12.42 -1.19
C ARG A 269 -1.55 11.47 -2.06
N PRO A 270 -0.29 11.19 -1.69
CA PRO A 270 0.59 10.33 -2.48
C PRO A 270 0.00 8.94 -2.73
N TRP A 271 -0.54 8.29 -1.70
CA TRP A 271 -1.11 6.95 -1.85
C TRP A 271 -2.26 6.89 -2.87
N PHE A 272 -3.10 7.93 -2.92
CA PHE A 272 -4.22 7.97 -3.85
C PHE A 272 -3.74 8.28 -5.27
N ARG A 273 -2.79 9.22 -5.41
CA ARG A 273 -2.17 9.53 -6.69
C ARG A 273 -1.44 8.34 -7.29
N PHE A 274 -0.71 7.60 -6.47
CA PHE A 274 -0.06 6.37 -6.89
C PHE A 274 -1.08 5.36 -7.40
N ALA A 275 -2.18 5.15 -6.68
CA ALA A 275 -3.24 4.25 -7.11
C ALA A 275 -3.89 4.68 -8.44
N VAL A 276 -4.08 5.98 -8.66
CA VAL A 276 -4.54 6.54 -9.94
C VAL A 276 -3.55 6.20 -11.06
N GLU A 277 -2.26 6.48 -10.89
CA GLU A 277 -1.24 6.19 -11.89
C GLU A 277 -1.10 4.67 -12.17
N VAL A 278 -1.19 3.82 -11.13
CA VAL A 278 -1.24 2.36 -11.32
C VAL A 278 -2.46 1.93 -12.13
N SER A 279 -3.62 2.52 -11.86
CA SER A 279 -4.84 2.21 -12.61
C SER A 279 -4.72 2.63 -14.08
N GLU A 280 -4.05 3.76 -14.35
CA GLU A 280 -3.74 4.19 -15.72
C GLU A 280 -2.75 3.22 -16.40
N GLU A 281 -1.70 2.82 -15.67
CA GLU A 281 -0.65 1.92 -16.18
C GLU A 281 -1.21 0.53 -16.50
N VAL A 282 -2.16 0.01 -15.71
CA VAL A 282 -2.88 -1.23 -16.02
C VAL A 282 -3.59 -1.13 -17.37
N GLN A 283 -4.21 0.01 -17.69
CA GLN A 283 -4.87 0.21 -18.99
C GLN A 283 -3.86 0.35 -20.12
N ARG A 284 -2.69 0.96 -19.88
CA ARG A 284 -1.59 1.03 -20.85
C ARG A 284 -1.06 -0.37 -21.17
N HIS A 285 -0.85 -1.20 -20.15
CA HIS A 285 -0.43 -2.60 -20.30
C HIS A 285 -1.45 -3.44 -21.09
N ARG A 286 -2.75 -3.18 -20.96
CA ARG A 286 -3.80 -3.88 -21.75
C ARG A 286 -3.76 -3.58 -23.24
N ARG A 287 -3.11 -2.49 -23.67
CA ARG A 287 -2.90 -2.19 -25.10
C ARG A 287 -1.82 -3.06 -25.72
N LEU A 288 -0.89 -3.56 -24.90
CA LEU A 288 0.19 -4.38 -25.39
C LEU A 288 -0.37 -5.71 -25.89
N PRO A 289 0.07 -6.18 -27.08
CA PRO A 289 -0.22 -7.53 -27.53
C PRO A 289 0.14 -8.56 -26.45
N GLU A 290 -0.69 -9.60 -26.28
CA GLU A 290 -0.52 -10.61 -25.21
C GLU A 290 0.90 -11.16 -25.12
N LYS A 291 1.52 -11.46 -26.27
CA LYS A 291 2.89 -11.99 -26.33
C LYS A 291 3.91 -11.02 -25.76
N ILE A 292 3.76 -9.73 -26.03
CA ILE A 292 4.62 -8.67 -25.50
C ILE A 292 4.36 -8.47 -24.01
N ARG A 293 3.09 -8.46 -23.61
CA ARG A 293 2.70 -8.32 -22.20
C ARG A 293 3.26 -9.46 -21.33
N LEU A 294 3.31 -10.68 -21.85
CA LEU A 294 3.95 -11.82 -21.16
C LEU A 294 5.48 -11.71 -21.06
N LEU A 295 6.11 -11.00 -21.99
CA LEU A 295 7.54 -10.68 -21.95
C LEU A 295 7.85 -9.46 -21.08
N HIS A 296 6.85 -8.58 -20.90
CA HIS A 296 6.95 -7.42 -20.02
C HIS A 296 6.97 -7.90 -18.55
N ARG A 297 8.18 -8.00 -18.00
CA ARG A 297 8.43 -8.62 -16.70
C ARG A 297 7.86 -7.82 -15.53
N ASN A 298 7.74 -6.50 -15.68
CA ASN A 298 7.27 -5.64 -14.62
C ASN A 298 5.75 -5.60 -14.57
N SER A 299 5.21 -5.59 -13.35
CA SER A 299 3.81 -5.25 -13.12
C SER A 299 3.59 -3.74 -13.30
N ALA A 300 2.37 -3.33 -13.65
CA ALA A 300 1.98 -1.92 -13.70
C ALA A 300 2.31 -1.18 -12.38
N PHE A 301 2.18 -1.87 -11.24
CA PHE A 301 2.59 -1.35 -9.94
C PHE A 301 4.11 -1.10 -9.87
N GLY A 302 4.91 -2.06 -10.33
CA GLY A 302 6.37 -1.95 -10.38
C GLY A 302 6.84 -0.81 -11.28
N ASP A 303 6.26 -0.67 -12.47
CA ASP A 303 6.60 0.41 -13.40
C ASP A 303 6.30 1.79 -12.81
N VAL A 304 5.13 1.97 -12.20
CA VAL A 304 4.79 3.24 -11.54
C VAL A 304 5.71 3.51 -10.36
N LYS A 305 6.08 2.49 -9.59
CA LYS A 305 7.08 2.64 -8.51
C LYS A 305 8.42 3.15 -9.03
N GLU A 306 8.96 2.55 -10.10
CA GLU A 306 10.23 2.99 -10.68
C GLU A 306 10.12 4.41 -11.25
N LEU A 307 9.02 4.76 -11.91
CA LEU A 307 8.75 6.14 -12.36
C LEU A 307 8.70 7.14 -11.19
N TRP A 308 8.13 6.76 -10.05
CA TRP A 308 8.13 7.61 -8.85
C TRP A 308 9.52 7.77 -8.24
N LYS A 309 10.37 6.75 -8.31
CA LYS A 309 11.77 6.84 -7.88
C LYS A 309 12.57 7.77 -8.79
N GLU A 310 12.46 7.60 -10.10
CA GLU A 310 13.13 8.45 -11.09
C GLU A 310 12.74 9.93 -10.94
N ARG A 311 11.47 10.21 -10.61
CA ARG A 311 11.00 11.58 -10.34
C ARG A 311 11.39 12.13 -8.97
N GLY A 312 11.90 11.31 -8.06
CA GLY A 312 12.18 11.68 -6.67
C GLY A 312 10.92 11.80 -5.78
N ASP A 313 9.75 11.39 -6.28
CA ASP A 313 8.49 11.39 -5.53
C ASP A 313 8.41 10.22 -4.53
N TRP A 314 9.11 9.12 -4.84
CA TRP A 314 9.20 7.95 -3.97
C TRP A 314 9.93 8.27 -2.67
N GLN A 315 9.46 7.69 -1.57
CA GLN A 315 10.14 7.78 -0.28
C GLN A 315 10.55 6.37 0.14
N GLU A 316 11.84 6.21 0.47
CA GLU A 316 12.38 4.92 0.90
C GLU A 316 11.76 4.41 2.19
N GLU A 317 11.15 5.28 3.00
CA GLU A 317 10.39 4.89 4.20
C GLU A 317 9.05 4.22 3.89
N TRP A 318 8.55 4.31 2.65
CA TRP A 318 7.37 3.55 2.20
C TRP A 318 7.77 2.08 1.94
N LYS A 319 8.37 1.46 2.96
CA LYS A 319 8.79 0.06 2.93
C LYS A 319 7.61 -0.86 3.17
N ASP A 320 7.76 -2.09 2.68
CA ASP A 320 6.99 -3.20 3.18
C ASP A 320 7.35 -3.44 4.65
N PRO A 321 6.39 -3.35 5.59
CA PRO A 321 6.63 -3.68 7.00
C PRO A 321 7.11 -5.13 7.23
N ARG A 322 7.01 -6.01 6.23
CA ARG A 322 7.39 -7.43 6.28
C ARG A 322 8.71 -7.78 5.59
N GLY A 323 9.36 -6.87 4.86
CA GLY A 323 10.60 -7.16 4.14
C GLY A 323 10.52 -8.38 3.21
N GLY A 324 9.33 -8.75 2.72
CA GLY A 324 9.13 -9.91 1.86
C GLY A 324 9.27 -9.57 0.38
N LYS A 325 9.58 -10.58 -0.46
CA LYS A 325 9.79 -10.45 -1.92
C LYS A 325 8.61 -9.79 -2.69
N GLU A 326 7.41 -9.76 -2.12
CA GLU A 326 6.23 -9.08 -2.68
C GLU A 326 5.44 -8.33 -1.60
N GLY A 327 6.17 -7.51 -0.86
CA GLY A 327 5.67 -6.75 0.27
C GLY A 327 4.53 -5.77 -0.04
N LYS A 328 3.52 -5.71 0.83
CA LYS A 328 2.47 -4.69 0.73
C LYS A 328 3.06 -3.33 1.05
N ILE A 329 3.32 -2.55 0.01
CA ILE A 329 3.80 -1.17 0.14
C ILE A 329 2.71 -0.32 0.78
N LEU A 330 3.05 0.36 1.88
CA LEU A 330 2.19 1.37 2.49
C LEU A 330 2.69 2.76 2.11
N ILE A 331 2.11 3.32 1.05
CA ILE A 331 2.41 4.69 0.65
C ILE A 331 1.86 5.67 1.69
N GLY A 332 2.66 6.67 2.03
CA GLY A 332 2.37 7.65 3.08
C GLY A 332 1.24 8.63 2.75
N TRP A 333 0.84 9.40 3.77
CA TRP A 333 -0.17 10.46 3.66
C TRP A 333 0.36 11.76 3.06
N LYS A 334 1.65 12.04 3.21
CA LYS A 334 2.24 13.33 2.89
C LYS A 334 3.31 13.20 1.83
N TRP A 335 3.40 14.21 0.97
CA TRP A 335 4.51 14.33 0.03
C TRP A 335 5.79 14.67 0.79
N ARG A 336 6.96 14.36 0.19
CA ARG A 336 8.27 14.62 0.78
C ARG A 336 8.43 16.10 1.19
N HIS A 337 7.88 17.00 0.39
CA HIS A 337 7.95 18.45 0.59
C HIS A 337 6.86 19.04 1.53
N GLU A 338 5.96 18.23 2.09
CA GLU A 338 4.93 18.67 3.07
C GLU A 338 5.39 18.57 4.54
N SER A 339 6.68 18.27 4.75
CA SER A 339 7.35 18.11 6.04
C SER A 339 7.83 19.45 6.62
N PRO A 340 8.01 19.56 7.96
CA PRO A 340 8.41 18.49 8.87
C PRO A 340 7.22 17.66 9.36
N THR A 341 7.31 16.38 9.03
CA THR A 341 6.65 15.20 9.58
C THR A 341 5.95 15.41 10.92
N PRO A 342 4.75 14.85 11.10
CA PRO A 342 4.56 13.87 12.13
C PRO A 342 4.91 12.53 11.49
N GLU A 343 6.09 12.02 11.86
CA GLU A 343 6.45 10.61 11.77
C GLU A 343 5.29 9.73 12.29
N PRO A 344 5.24 8.43 11.97
CA PRO A 344 4.25 7.55 12.61
C PRO A 344 4.30 7.81 14.11
N GLU A 345 3.17 8.23 14.72
CA GLU A 345 3.17 8.63 16.14
C GLU A 345 4.06 7.69 16.92
N GLU A 346 5.12 8.26 17.49
CA GLU A 346 6.11 7.48 18.19
C GLU A 346 5.34 6.64 19.21
N LEU A 347 5.72 5.37 19.35
CA LEU A 347 5.23 4.53 20.43
C LEU A 347 5.60 5.11 21.83
N SER A 348 6.20 6.31 21.87
CA SER A 348 6.17 7.24 23.00
C SER A 348 4.80 7.21 23.71
N GLY A 349 4.83 6.90 25.01
CA GLY A 349 3.64 6.75 25.85
C GLY A 349 3.07 5.34 25.96
N LEU A 350 3.44 4.37 25.10
CA LEU A 350 3.05 2.96 25.29
C LEU A 350 3.77 2.28 26.47
N GLU A 351 4.83 2.91 26.98
CA GLU A 351 5.58 2.46 28.15
C GLU A 351 4.75 2.47 29.43
N ASP A 352 3.82 3.43 29.55
CA ASP A 352 2.88 3.52 30.64
C ASP A 352 1.44 3.55 30.13
N LEU A 353 0.82 2.36 30.10
CA LEU A 353 -0.59 2.18 29.72
C LEU A 353 -1.55 3.03 30.56
N ALA A 354 -1.17 3.48 31.76
CA ALA A 354 -2.00 4.34 32.61
C ALA A 354 -2.03 5.80 32.12
N THR A 355 -0.98 6.27 31.45
CA THR A 355 -0.94 7.60 30.81
C THR A 355 -1.49 7.60 29.39
N PHE A 356 -1.89 6.42 28.91
CA PHE A 356 -2.26 6.22 27.52
C PHE A 356 -3.64 6.81 27.23
N GLU A 357 -3.69 7.89 26.44
CA GLU A 357 -4.95 8.51 26.03
C GLU A 357 -5.79 7.55 25.15
N LEU A 358 -6.79 6.94 25.77
CA LEU A 358 -7.81 6.11 25.14
C LEU A 358 -9.15 6.85 25.16
N THR A 359 -9.91 6.71 24.08
CA THR A 359 -11.32 7.12 24.08
C THR A 359 -12.15 6.19 24.97
N PRO A 360 -13.30 6.63 25.51
CA PRO A 360 -14.17 5.76 26.29
C PRO A 360 -14.48 4.44 25.60
N SER A 361 -14.77 4.46 24.29
CA SER A 361 -15.01 3.24 23.50
C SER A 361 -13.80 2.31 23.40
N GLU A 362 -12.58 2.84 23.39
CA GLU A 362 -11.36 2.03 23.37
C GLU A 362 -11.07 1.43 24.75
N VAL A 363 -11.34 2.17 25.84
CA VAL A 363 -11.28 1.66 27.22
C VAL A 363 -12.29 0.52 27.38
N ASP A 364 -13.56 0.76 27.04
CA ASP A 364 -14.62 -0.25 27.12
C ASP A 364 -14.26 -1.51 26.32
N ALA A 365 -13.68 -1.34 25.13
CA ALA A 365 -13.25 -2.46 24.30
C ALA A 365 -12.07 -3.22 24.92
N LEU A 366 -11.08 -2.53 25.52
CA LEU A 366 -9.96 -3.15 26.20
C LEU A 366 -10.38 -3.89 27.47
N GLU A 367 -11.31 -3.32 28.24
CA GLU A 367 -11.89 -3.94 29.43
C GLU A 367 -12.75 -5.16 29.09
N ALA A 368 -13.41 -5.16 27.93
CA ALA A 368 -14.16 -6.31 27.42
C ALA A 368 -13.25 -7.49 27.02
N VAL A 369 -11.95 -7.26 26.76
CA VAL A 369 -11.00 -8.34 26.46
C VAL A 369 -10.70 -9.11 27.76
N PRO A 370 -10.92 -10.44 27.81
CA PRO A 370 -10.68 -11.23 29.02
C PRO A 370 -9.26 -11.05 29.56
N PRO A 371 -9.08 -10.92 30.89
CA PRO A 371 -7.76 -10.69 31.47
C PRO A 371 -6.80 -11.83 31.12
N PRO A 372 -5.47 -11.58 31.13
CA PRO A 372 -4.48 -12.64 30.99
C PRO A 372 -4.80 -13.77 31.97
N SER A 373 -5.10 -14.95 31.45
CA SER A 373 -5.31 -16.10 32.32
C SER A 373 -4.00 -16.37 33.07
N PRO A 374 -4.04 -16.64 34.38
CA PRO A 374 -2.85 -16.95 35.14
C PRO A 374 -2.05 -18.07 34.45
N PRO A 375 -0.72 -18.06 34.55
CA PRO A 375 0.11 -19.11 33.97
C PRO A 375 -0.42 -20.44 34.49
N THR A 376 -0.86 -21.31 33.58
CA THR A 376 -1.23 -22.67 33.98
C THR A 376 0.00 -23.25 34.66
N PRO A 377 -0.10 -23.76 35.91
CA PRO A 377 1.04 -24.33 36.59
C PRO A 377 1.69 -25.31 35.62
N ARG A 378 3.00 -25.14 35.39
CA ARG A 378 3.76 -26.04 34.51
C ARG A 378 3.37 -27.42 34.95
N ARG A 379 2.78 -28.24 34.05
CA ARG A 379 2.52 -29.63 34.37
C ARG A 379 3.83 -30.15 34.97
N PRO A 380 3.82 -30.69 36.21
CA PRO A 380 5.04 -31.24 36.77
C PRO A 380 5.61 -32.13 35.68
N TYR A 381 6.89 -31.90 35.36
CA TYR A 381 7.59 -32.65 34.34
C TYR A 381 7.34 -34.11 34.68
N SER A 382 6.38 -34.74 34.00
CA SER A 382 6.20 -36.17 34.09
C SER A 382 7.37 -36.63 33.24
N PRO A 383 8.46 -37.16 33.83
CA PRO A 383 9.41 -37.89 33.01
C PRO A 383 8.54 -38.89 32.26
N GLY A 384 8.39 -38.68 30.95
CA GLY A 384 7.67 -39.62 30.10
C GLY A 384 8.24 -40.99 30.44
N PRO A 385 7.41 -42.04 30.53
CA PRO A 385 7.90 -43.35 30.91
C PRO A 385 9.10 -43.63 30.02
N TRP A 386 10.27 -43.70 30.64
CA TRP A 386 11.50 -44.07 29.98
C TRP A 386 11.21 -45.43 29.38
N ARG A 387 10.86 -45.44 28.09
CA ARG A 387 10.75 -46.63 27.29
C ARG A 387 12.21 -47.08 27.17
N TRP A 388 12.64 -47.86 28.15
CA TRP A 388 13.82 -48.69 28.06
C TRP A 388 13.70 -49.48 26.75
N ARG A 389 14.32 -48.98 25.69
CA ARG A 389 14.69 -49.78 24.52
C ARG A 389 15.88 -50.62 24.94
N PHE A 390 15.62 -51.63 25.76
CA PHE A 390 16.48 -52.78 25.95
C PHE A 390 15.63 -54.00 25.62
N ASP A 391 15.50 -54.27 24.32
CA ASP A 391 15.44 -55.61 23.74
C ASP A 391 15.21 -55.50 22.23
N SER A 392 16.27 -55.14 21.52
CA SER A 392 16.40 -55.53 20.11
C SER A 392 16.88 -56.98 20.09
N ARG A 393 15.98 -57.93 20.37
CA ARG A 393 16.18 -59.30 19.90
C ARG A 393 16.01 -59.30 18.38
N PRO A 394 16.97 -59.86 17.60
CA PRO A 394 16.77 -60.04 16.18
C PRO A 394 15.62 -61.04 15.98
N GLN A 395 14.57 -60.58 15.30
CA GLN A 395 13.46 -61.43 14.91
C GLN A 395 13.92 -62.23 13.68
N GLU A 396 14.17 -63.52 13.87
CA GLU A 396 14.43 -64.47 12.78
C GLU A 396 13.22 -64.50 11.84
N HIS A 397 13.45 -64.20 10.56
CA HIS A 397 12.46 -64.35 9.51
C HIS A 397 12.25 -65.84 9.18
N PRO A 398 11.02 -66.37 9.23
CA PRO A 398 10.73 -67.66 8.60
C PRO A 398 10.73 -67.53 7.06
N PRO A 399 11.10 -68.60 6.34
CA PRO A 399 11.27 -68.57 4.89
C PRO A 399 9.95 -68.37 4.14
N LYS A 400 10.00 -67.56 3.09
CA LYS A 400 8.93 -67.36 2.11
C LYS A 400 8.62 -68.68 1.40
N ALA A 401 7.37 -69.11 1.45
CA ALA A 401 6.82 -70.08 0.53
C ALA A 401 6.62 -69.42 -0.84
N GLU A 402 7.11 -70.10 -1.87
CA GLU A 402 6.84 -69.86 -3.29
C GLU A 402 5.39 -70.25 -3.59
N ASP A 403 4.65 -69.39 -4.29
CA ASP A 403 3.46 -69.79 -5.05
C ASP A 403 3.38 -68.98 -6.36
N THR A 404 3.97 -69.60 -7.38
CA THR A 404 3.42 -69.92 -8.70
C THR A 404 2.08 -69.26 -9.13
N VAL A 405 2.17 -68.45 -10.19
CA VAL A 405 1.34 -68.41 -11.43
C VAL A 405 -0.19 -68.34 -11.30
N GLU A 406 -0.80 -67.28 -11.84
CA GLU A 406 -1.68 -67.43 -13.01
C GLU A 406 -1.97 -66.10 -13.74
N GLN A 407 -1.70 -66.14 -15.04
CA GLN A 407 -2.13 -65.16 -16.04
C GLN A 407 -3.64 -65.24 -16.22
N SER A 408 -4.31 -64.11 -16.33
CA SER A 408 -5.62 -64.03 -17.00
C SER A 408 -5.83 -62.64 -17.59
N SER A 409 -5.85 -62.65 -18.92
CA SER A 409 -6.24 -61.57 -19.81
C SER A 409 -7.77 -61.43 -19.81
N ALA A 410 -8.31 -60.20 -19.80
CA ALA A 410 -9.58 -59.90 -20.44
C ALA A 410 -9.80 -58.39 -20.60
N ALA A 411 -10.18 -58.03 -21.83
CA ALA A 411 -10.61 -56.71 -22.27
C ALA A 411 -11.97 -56.30 -21.68
N GLY A 412 -12.27 -55.00 -21.73
CA GLY A 412 -13.61 -54.47 -21.50
C GLY A 412 -13.65 -52.95 -21.56
N GLY A 413 -14.07 -52.41 -22.71
CA GLY A 413 -14.33 -50.98 -22.91
C GLY A 413 -15.58 -50.48 -22.19
N GLY A 414 -15.77 -49.16 -22.22
CA GLY A 414 -16.99 -48.51 -21.73
C GLY A 414 -16.91 -46.99 -21.82
N LEU A 415 -17.37 -46.45 -22.96
CA LEU A 415 -17.89 -45.08 -23.11
C LEU A 415 -18.92 -44.77 -22.01
N PHE A 416 -18.96 -43.53 -21.53
CA PHE A 416 -20.20 -42.83 -21.21
C PHE A 416 -20.05 -41.32 -21.42
N ASP A 417 -21.14 -40.74 -21.94
CA ASP A 417 -21.39 -39.36 -22.37
C ASP A 417 -21.18 -38.27 -21.30
#